data_AF-A0A1Y3MT68-F1
#
_entry.id   AF-A0A1Y3MT68-F1
#
_cell.length_a   1.000
_cell.length_b   1.000
_cell.length_c   1.000
_cell.angle_alpha   90.00
_cell.angle_beta   90.00
_cell.angle_gamma   90.00
#
_symmetry.space_group_name_H-M   'P 1'
#
loop_
_entity.id
_entity.type
_entity.pdbx_description
1 polymer ?
#
loop_
_entity_poly.entity_id
_entity_poly.type
_entity_poly.pdbx_seq_one_letter_code
_entity_poly.pdbx_strand_id
1 'polypeptide(L)'
;MNGEEYNDWVQEVVDFSKDFQFSSLTKKLLNKIYIITDMRQAEFLAYEEVYGEDEYTWTDIRELEKSKVLGVYYRLSESERPKELYNMLEVIDDHVRQSSVRMDGFFNDVVADLNNCSFSRAINGKNNDFFETMFEIYKAGGFPCGWDGEYPGDGRIIAYFEKR
;
A
#
# COMPACT_ATOMS: atom_id res chain seq x y z
N MET A 1 19.64 -11.51 16.73
CA MET A 1 18.74 -11.09 15.64
C MET A 1 19.64 -10.65 14.51
N ASN A 2 19.66 -11.41 13.41
CA ASN A 2 20.46 -11.09 12.23
C ASN A 2 19.83 -9.85 11.59
N GLY A 3 20.55 -8.73 11.58
CA GLY A 3 20.15 -7.54 10.85
C GLY A 3 20.31 -7.82 9.36
N GLU A 4 19.20 -8.18 8.70
CA GLU A 4 19.11 -8.03 7.25
C GLU A 4 19.00 -6.52 7.00
N GLU A 5 20.05 -5.92 6.45
CA GLU A 5 20.13 -4.48 6.20
C GLU A 5 19.31 -4.18 4.94
N TYR A 6 18.02 -3.91 5.11
CA TYR A 6 17.18 -3.38 4.04
C TYR A 6 17.74 -2.04 3.56
N ASN A 7 17.51 -1.69 2.29
CA ASN A 7 17.78 -0.31 1.88
C ASN A 7 16.88 0.66 2.67
N ASP A 8 17.32 1.91 2.82
CA ASP A 8 16.65 2.93 3.64
C ASP A 8 15.16 3.11 3.31
N TRP A 9 14.77 2.91 2.04
CA TRP A 9 13.37 3.09 1.61
C TRP A 9 12.47 1.95 2.06
N VAL A 10 12.97 0.72 1.99
CA VAL A 10 12.28 -0.48 2.50
C VAL A 10 12.25 -0.44 4.02
N GLN A 11 13.36 -0.06 4.65
CA GLN A 11 13.46 0.07 6.10
C GLN A 11 12.40 1.04 6.66
N GLU A 12 12.12 2.16 5.97
CA GLU A 12 11.04 3.10 6.38
C GLU A 12 9.66 2.41 6.45
N VAL A 13 9.33 1.51 5.52
CA VAL A 13 8.05 0.79 5.54
C VAL A 13 8.02 -0.25 6.66
N VAL A 14 9.13 -0.96 6.84
CA VAL A 14 9.30 -1.97 7.89
C VAL A 14 9.23 -1.33 9.29
N ASP A 15 9.82 -0.16 9.48
CA ASP A 15 9.73 0.56 10.75
C ASP A 15 8.34 1.13 10.97
N PHE A 16 7.71 1.68 9.94
CA PHE A 16 6.32 2.13 10.03
C PHE A 16 5.37 0.98 10.41
N SER A 17 5.57 -0.24 9.89
CA SER A 17 4.69 -1.37 10.24
C SER A 17 4.81 -1.78 11.71
N LYS A 18 5.92 -1.46 12.40
CA LYS A 18 6.11 -1.76 13.83
C LYS A 18 5.28 -0.86 14.73
N ASP A 19 5.28 0.44 14.45
CA ASP A 19 4.83 1.44 15.41
C ASP A 19 3.70 2.33 14.90
N PHE A 20 3.41 2.27 13.60
CA PHE A 20 2.39 3.07 12.94
C PHE A 20 2.47 4.56 13.33
N GLN A 21 3.68 5.13 13.32
CA GLN A 21 3.88 6.56 13.59
C GLN A 21 3.14 7.42 12.54
N PHE A 22 1.91 7.79 12.87
CA PHE A 22 1.06 8.58 11.99
C PHE A 22 1.50 10.03 11.91
N SER A 23 1.42 10.57 10.70
CA SER A 23 1.65 11.95 10.33
C SER A 23 0.34 12.62 9.90
N SER A 24 0.35 13.94 9.79
CA SER A 24 -0.82 14.68 9.32
C SER A 24 -1.00 14.55 7.81
N LEU A 25 -2.25 14.58 7.35
CA LEU A 25 -2.59 14.69 5.93
C LEU A 25 -1.88 15.91 5.31
N THR A 26 -1.10 15.68 4.25
CA THR A 26 -0.41 16.74 3.52
C THR A 26 -1.31 17.31 2.43
N LYS A 27 -1.13 18.60 2.08
CA LYS A 27 -1.86 19.21 0.94
C LYS A 27 -1.59 18.47 -0.38
N LYS A 28 -0.37 17.95 -0.55
CA LYS A 28 0.00 17.14 -1.72
C LYS A 28 -0.85 15.86 -1.78
N LEU A 29 -0.96 15.14 -0.68
CA LEU A 29 -1.75 13.92 -0.60
C LEU A 29 -3.25 14.20 -0.78
N LEU A 30 -3.78 15.26 -0.18
CA LEU A 30 -5.19 15.67 -0.33
C LEU A 30 -5.59 15.92 -1.79
N ASN A 31 -4.65 16.39 -2.62
CA ASN A 31 -4.92 16.62 -4.04
C ASN A 31 -4.85 15.33 -4.88
N LYS A 32 -4.33 14.23 -4.32
CA LYS A 32 -4.09 12.96 -5.00
C LYS A 32 -5.09 11.86 -4.67
N ILE A 33 -5.95 12.05 -3.67
CA ILE A 33 -6.85 11.00 -3.19
C ILE A 33 -8.28 11.52 -3.09
N TYR A 34 -9.24 10.61 -3.08
CA TYR A 34 -10.62 10.90 -2.70
C TYR A 34 -10.87 10.39 -1.28
N ILE A 35 -11.29 11.27 -0.36
CA ILE A 35 -11.49 10.90 1.05
C ILE A 35 -12.93 10.52 1.30
N ILE A 36 -13.12 9.36 1.94
CA ILE A 36 -14.39 8.95 2.54
C ILE A 36 -14.23 8.76 4.05
N THR A 37 -15.35 8.80 4.76
CA THR A 37 -15.38 8.64 6.22
C THR A 37 -16.40 7.61 6.69
N ASP A 38 -17.09 6.94 5.77
CA ASP A 38 -18.07 5.90 6.09
C ASP A 38 -17.40 4.54 5.95
N MET A 39 -17.33 3.80 7.06
CA MET A 39 -16.68 2.49 7.13
C MET A 39 -17.38 1.45 6.24
N ARG A 40 -18.72 1.46 6.18
CA ARG A 40 -19.46 0.49 5.35
C ARG A 40 -19.25 0.78 3.87
N GLN A 41 -19.16 2.06 3.51
CA GLN A 41 -18.77 2.46 2.16
C GLN A 41 -17.35 1.99 1.84
N ALA A 42 -16.40 2.13 2.77
CA ALA A 42 -15.03 1.68 2.58
C ALA A 42 -14.94 0.16 2.36
N GLU A 43 -15.66 -0.63 3.16
CA GLU A 43 -15.75 -2.09 3.00
C GLU A 43 -16.36 -2.47 1.64
N PHE A 44 -17.46 -1.81 1.24
CA PHE A 44 -18.07 -2.06 -0.06
C PHE A 44 -17.13 -1.74 -1.23
N LEU A 45 -16.43 -0.60 -1.18
CA LEU A 45 -15.48 -0.22 -2.22
C LEU A 45 -14.28 -1.17 -2.30
N ALA A 46 -13.85 -1.71 -1.15
CA ALA A 46 -12.69 -2.58 -1.08
C ALA A 46 -12.96 -4.00 -1.58
N TYR A 47 -14.19 -4.48 -1.43
CA TYR A 47 -14.51 -5.90 -1.65
C TYR A 47 -15.59 -6.17 -2.70
N GLU A 48 -16.45 -5.20 -3.03
CA GLU A 48 -17.63 -5.42 -3.87
C GLU A 48 -17.69 -4.51 -5.11
N GLU A 49 -17.23 -3.25 -5.01
CA GLU A 49 -17.27 -2.30 -6.13
C GLU A 49 -16.31 -2.72 -7.26
N VAL A 50 -16.71 -2.41 -8.51
CA VAL A 50 -15.92 -2.65 -9.71
C VAL A 50 -15.67 -1.34 -10.47
N TYR A 51 -14.51 -1.25 -11.12
CA TYR A 51 -13.99 -0.01 -11.72
C TYR A 51 -13.58 -0.24 -13.18
N GLY A 52 -13.90 0.74 -14.04
CA GLY A 52 -13.54 0.73 -15.46
C GLY A 52 -14.39 -0.22 -16.32
N GLU A 53 -14.12 -0.25 -17.63
CA GLU A 53 -14.85 -1.09 -18.59
C GLU A 53 -14.64 -2.59 -18.36
N ASP A 54 -13.48 -2.97 -17.82
CA ASP A 54 -13.10 -4.35 -17.54
C ASP A 54 -13.56 -4.84 -16.16
N GLU A 55 -14.37 -4.04 -15.44
CA GLU A 55 -14.96 -4.39 -14.14
C GLU A 55 -13.94 -4.84 -13.08
N TYR A 56 -12.83 -4.12 -12.94
CA TYR A 56 -11.79 -4.45 -11.96
C TYR A 56 -12.24 -4.18 -10.53
N THR A 57 -12.03 -5.12 -9.61
CA THR A 57 -12.15 -4.86 -8.17
C THR A 57 -10.95 -4.07 -7.63
N TRP A 58 -11.04 -3.56 -6.41
CA TRP A 58 -9.89 -2.93 -5.74
C TRP A 58 -8.69 -3.89 -5.61
N THR A 59 -8.96 -5.17 -5.37
CA THR A 59 -7.92 -6.21 -5.35
C THR A 59 -7.27 -6.38 -6.72
N ASP A 60 -8.05 -6.43 -7.80
CA ASP A 60 -7.51 -6.55 -9.16
C ASP A 60 -6.60 -5.37 -9.51
N ILE A 61 -6.99 -4.14 -9.15
CA ILE A 61 -6.16 -2.94 -9.36
C ILE A 61 -4.80 -3.09 -8.66
N ARG A 62 -4.80 -3.47 -7.38
CA ARG A 62 -3.56 -3.66 -6.61
C ARG A 62 -2.68 -4.77 -7.19
N GLU A 63 -3.29 -5.87 -7.63
CA GLU A 63 -2.57 -6.98 -8.27
C GLU A 63 -1.97 -6.59 -9.62
N LEU A 64 -2.70 -5.82 -10.43
CA LEU A 64 -2.20 -5.28 -11.70
C LEU A 64 -1.01 -4.34 -11.49
N GLU A 65 -1.11 -3.41 -10.54
CA GLU A 65 -0.01 -2.53 -10.18
C GLU A 65 1.20 -3.31 -9.63
N LYS A 66 0.96 -4.32 -8.80
CA LYS A 66 2.01 -5.21 -8.31
C LYS A 66 2.66 -6.00 -9.46
N SER A 67 1.88 -6.46 -10.42
CA SER A 67 2.36 -7.17 -11.61
C SER A 67 3.30 -6.29 -12.45
N LYS A 68 3.01 -4.99 -12.60
CA LYS A 68 3.92 -4.03 -13.26
C LYS A 68 5.28 -3.96 -12.56
N VAL A 69 5.28 -3.92 -11.22
CA VAL A 69 6.51 -3.94 -10.40
C VAL A 69 7.26 -5.26 -10.55
N LEU A 70 6.56 -6.40 -10.48
CA LEU A 70 7.16 -7.72 -10.69
C LEU A 70 7.75 -7.86 -12.10
N GLY A 71 7.12 -7.26 -13.11
CA GLY A 71 7.66 -7.19 -14.46
C GLY A 71 9.04 -6.53 -14.51
N VAL A 72 9.26 -5.47 -13.72
CA VAL A 72 10.60 -4.85 -13.58
C VAL A 72 11.55 -5.80 -12.86
N TYR A 73 11.13 -6.38 -11.73
CA TYR A 73 11.93 -7.34 -10.95
C TYR A 73 12.50 -8.48 -11.80
N TYR A 74 11.66 -9.12 -12.61
CA TYR A 74 12.08 -10.25 -13.44
C TYR A 74 13.06 -9.85 -14.56
N ARG A 75 13.09 -8.58 -14.96
CA ARG A 75 14.05 -8.04 -15.93
C ARG A 75 15.40 -7.66 -15.32
N LEU A 76 15.48 -7.48 -14.00
CA LEU A 76 16.75 -7.21 -13.30
C LEU A 76 17.67 -8.43 -13.37
N SER A 77 18.98 -8.17 -13.46
CA SER A 77 20.01 -9.19 -13.29
C SER A 77 20.03 -9.72 -11.85
N GLU A 78 20.61 -10.91 -11.63
CA GLU A 78 20.71 -11.50 -10.28
C GLU A 78 21.46 -10.60 -9.28
N SER A 79 22.41 -9.79 -9.75
CA SER A 79 23.14 -8.83 -8.91
C SER A 79 22.33 -7.60 -8.52
N GLU A 80 21.30 -7.25 -9.30
CA GLU A 80 20.45 -6.08 -9.07
C GLU A 80 19.16 -6.43 -8.32
N ARG A 81 18.77 -7.71 -8.30
CA ARG A 81 17.55 -8.15 -7.63
C ARG A 81 17.68 -7.99 -6.11
N PRO A 82 16.75 -7.28 -5.46
CA PRO A 82 16.71 -7.22 -4.01
C PRO A 82 16.43 -8.62 -3.45
N LYS A 83 17.33 -9.13 -2.62
CA LYS A 83 17.25 -10.51 -2.07
C LYS A 83 16.41 -10.57 -0.81
N GLU A 84 16.20 -9.42 -0.17
CA GLU A 84 15.61 -9.26 1.14
C GLU A 84 14.06 -9.28 1.08
N LEU A 85 13.48 -9.43 -0.10
CA LEU A 85 12.03 -9.36 -0.34
C LEU A 85 11.28 -10.63 0.09
N TYR A 86 11.94 -11.78 0.19
CA TYR A 86 11.29 -13.07 0.41
C TYR A 86 10.65 -13.20 1.80
N ASN A 87 11.23 -12.57 2.82
CA ASN A 87 10.76 -12.67 4.21
C ASN A 87 9.92 -11.47 4.65
N MET A 88 9.75 -10.48 3.77
CA MET A 88 9.19 -9.18 4.17
C MET A 88 7.71 -9.25 4.52
N LEU A 89 6.97 -10.16 3.88
CA LEU A 89 5.57 -10.42 4.22
C LEU A 89 5.45 -10.92 5.66
N GLU A 90 6.30 -11.85 6.08
CA GLU A 90 6.31 -12.40 7.45
C GLU A 90 6.70 -11.33 8.47
N VAL A 91 7.74 -10.55 8.19
CA VAL A 91 8.17 -9.44 9.05
C VAL A 91 7.05 -8.40 9.23
N ILE A 92 6.39 -8.01 8.14
CA ILE A 92 5.29 -7.05 8.20
C ILE A 92 4.09 -7.65 8.92
N ASP A 93 3.70 -8.89 8.62
CA ASP A 93 2.60 -9.59 9.31
C ASP A 93 2.83 -9.62 10.82
N ASP A 94 4.02 -10.01 11.26
CA ASP A 94 4.40 -10.04 12.67
C ASP A 94 4.30 -8.66 13.34
N HIS A 95 4.81 -7.61 12.69
CA HIS A 95 4.71 -6.25 13.20
C HIS A 95 3.26 -5.77 13.32
N VAL A 96 2.46 -5.99 12.27
CA VAL A 96 1.05 -5.59 12.22
C VAL A 96 0.24 -6.34 13.29
N ARG A 97 0.49 -7.64 13.52
CA ARG A 97 -0.16 -8.42 14.59
C ARG A 97 0.16 -7.92 15.99
N GLN A 98 1.36 -7.39 16.19
CA GLN A 98 1.83 -6.88 17.47
C GLN A 98 1.44 -5.42 17.71
N SER A 99 0.94 -4.73 16.67
CA SER A 99 0.51 -3.34 16.74
C SER A 99 -0.73 -3.16 17.62
N SER A 100 -0.77 -2.05 18.36
CA SER A 100 -1.96 -1.62 19.10
C SER A 100 -2.99 -0.89 18.22
N VAL A 101 -2.68 -0.63 16.94
CA VAL A 101 -3.58 0.03 16.00
C VAL A 101 -4.71 -0.93 15.64
N ARG A 102 -5.95 -0.48 15.80
CA ARG A 102 -7.13 -1.22 15.34
C ARG A 102 -7.22 -1.13 13.82
N MET A 103 -7.26 -2.29 13.16
CA MET A 103 -7.35 -2.43 11.72
C MET A 103 -8.62 -3.20 11.34
N ASP A 104 -9.70 -2.96 12.10
CA ASP A 104 -10.93 -3.73 12.00
C ASP A 104 -11.39 -3.84 10.54
N GLY A 105 -11.58 -5.06 10.05
CA GLY A 105 -11.96 -5.35 8.65
C GLY A 105 -10.80 -5.40 7.65
N PHE A 106 -9.71 -4.66 7.85
CA PHE A 106 -8.66 -4.45 6.83
C PHE A 106 -7.30 -5.09 7.15
N PHE A 107 -7.16 -5.90 8.21
CA PHE A 107 -5.86 -6.44 8.63
C PHE A 107 -5.05 -7.08 7.47
N ASN A 108 -5.68 -7.98 6.70
CA ASN A 108 -4.98 -8.67 5.61
C ASN A 108 -4.58 -7.70 4.50
N ASP A 109 -5.42 -6.70 4.21
CA ASP A 109 -5.15 -5.64 3.23
C ASP A 109 -3.97 -4.77 3.66
N VAL A 110 -3.90 -4.38 4.94
CA VAL A 110 -2.78 -3.60 5.48
C VAL A 110 -1.47 -4.36 5.32
N VAL A 111 -1.43 -5.64 5.68
CA VAL A 111 -0.22 -6.47 5.55
C VAL A 111 0.19 -6.58 4.08
N ALA A 112 -0.76 -6.90 3.20
CA ALA A 112 -0.49 -7.06 1.77
C ALA A 112 -0.02 -5.74 1.13
N ASP A 113 -0.65 -4.63 1.47
CA ASP A 113 -0.35 -3.33 0.90
C ASP A 113 1.01 -2.81 1.37
N LEU A 114 1.34 -2.91 2.66
CA LEU A 114 2.65 -2.53 3.18
C LEU A 114 3.74 -3.39 2.56
N ASN A 115 3.52 -4.71 2.41
CA ASN A 115 4.44 -5.59 1.69
C ASN A 115 4.61 -5.18 0.22
N ASN A 116 3.53 -4.79 -0.45
CA ASN A 116 3.58 -4.30 -1.83
C ASN A 116 4.31 -2.96 -1.95
N CYS A 117 4.12 -2.05 -1.00
CA CYS A 117 4.86 -0.78 -0.92
C CYS A 117 6.36 -1.02 -0.77
N SER A 118 6.75 -1.88 0.17
CA SER A 118 8.14 -2.25 0.35
C SER A 118 8.75 -2.90 -0.89
N PHE A 119 8.01 -3.80 -1.55
CA PHE A 119 8.47 -4.46 -2.77
C PHE A 119 8.66 -3.44 -3.91
N SER A 120 7.71 -2.51 -4.07
CA SER A 120 7.82 -1.43 -5.03
C SER A 120 9.04 -0.54 -4.74
N ARG A 121 9.28 -0.19 -3.48
CA ARG A 121 10.44 0.61 -3.07
C ARG A 121 11.77 -0.10 -3.27
N ALA A 122 11.83 -1.40 -3.07
CA ALA A 122 13.05 -2.17 -3.32
C ALA A 122 13.47 -2.13 -4.80
N ILE A 123 12.51 -2.04 -5.72
CA ILE A 123 12.75 -2.11 -7.17
C ILE A 123 12.78 -0.73 -7.83
N ASN A 124 11.81 0.12 -7.50
CA ASN A 124 11.59 1.41 -8.15
C ASN A 124 12.06 2.60 -7.30
N GLY A 125 12.45 2.35 -6.04
CA GLY A 125 12.51 3.40 -5.04
C GLY A 125 11.18 4.10 -4.85
N LYS A 126 11.22 5.40 -4.58
CA LYS A 126 10.02 6.23 -4.38
C LYS A 126 9.40 6.75 -5.68
N ASN A 127 9.68 6.10 -6.82
CA ASN A 127 9.24 6.56 -8.14
C ASN A 127 7.93 5.92 -8.61
N ASN A 128 7.37 4.95 -7.88
CA ASN A 128 6.08 4.36 -8.20
C ASN A 128 4.96 5.17 -7.51
N ASP A 129 4.25 6.00 -8.27
CA ASP A 129 3.28 6.94 -7.71
C ASP A 129 2.11 6.25 -6.99
N PHE A 130 1.65 5.10 -7.50
CA PHE A 130 0.56 4.33 -6.91
C PHE A 130 0.93 3.82 -5.51
N PHE A 131 2.02 3.07 -5.38
CA PHE A 131 2.45 2.51 -4.10
C PHE A 131 2.98 3.58 -3.14
N GLU A 132 3.57 4.67 -3.63
CA GLU A 132 3.91 5.79 -2.75
C GLU A 132 2.67 6.51 -2.22
N THR A 133 1.63 6.67 -3.05
CA THR A 133 0.36 7.26 -2.59
C THR A 133 -0.33 6.34 -1.57
N MET A 134 -0.36 5.03 -1.81
CA MET A 134 -0.82 4.02 -0.83
C MET A 134 -0.09 4.17 0.51
N PHE A 135 1.24 4.22 0.49
CA PHE A 135 2.02 4.36 1.72
C PHE A 135 1.85 5.72 2.40
N GLU A 136 1.72 6.81 1.64
CA GLU A 136 1.40 8.14 2.19
C GLU A 136 0.00 8.13 2.87
N ILE A 137 -0.99 7.40 2.36
CA ILE A 137 -2.30 7.20 3.00
C ILE A 137 -2.14 6.50 4.35
N TYR A 138 -1.43 5.36 4.39
CA TYR A 138 -1.18 4.64 5.63
C TYR A 138 -0.44 5.49 6.66
N LYS A 139 0.59 6.22 6.24
CA LYS A 139 1.30 7.17 7.11
C LYS A 139 0.41 8.30 7.61
N ALA A 140 -0.70 8.61 6.96
CA ALA A 140 -1.68 9.58 7.43
C ALA A 140 -2.77 8.97 8.34
N GLY A 141 -2.72 7.66 8.58
CA GLY A 141 -3.71 6.91 9.35
C GLY A 141 -4.99 6.58 8.59
N GLY A 142 -4.94 6.60 7.25
CA GLY A 142 -6.06 6.20 6.40
C GLY A 142 -5.89 4.80 5.84
N PHE A 143 -6.96 4.29 5.22
CA PHE A 143 -7.01 2.99 4.57
C PHE A 143 -7.41 3.15 3.10
N PRO A 144 -6.54 2.81 2.14
CA PRO A 144 -6.89 2.82 0.73
C PRO A 144 -7.87 1.67 0.43
N CYS A 145 -9.01 2.00 -0.17
CA CYS A 145 -10.15 1.09 -0.26
C CYS A 145 -10.87 1.12 -1.62
N GLY A 146 -10.35 1.83 -2.63
CA GLY A 146 -11.00 1.86 -3.94
C GLY A 146 -10.38 2.83 -4.92
N TRP A 147 -11.08 3.09 -6.02
CA TRP A 147 -10.65 3.97 -7.10
C TRP A 147 -11.77 4.95 -7.52
N ASP A 148 -11.45 6.23 -7.62
CA ASP A 148 -12.34 7.30 -8.07
C ASP A 148 -11.89 7.76 -9.47
N GLY A 149 -12.76 7.57 -10.47
CA GLY A 149 -12.49 7.90 -11.88
C GLY A 149 -12.29 6.66 -12.76
N GLU A 150 -11.73 6.86 -13.95
CA GLU A 150 -11.48 5.77 -14.91
C GLU A 150 -10.19 5.03 -14.57
N TYR A 151 -10.21 3.69 -14.67
CA TYR A 151 -9.03 2.84 -14.51
C TYR A 151 -8.84 1.93 -15.73
N PRO A 152 -7.61 1.78 -16.26
CA PRO A 152 -6.43 2.60 -15.97
C PRO A 152 -6.56 3.99 -16.63
N GLY A 153 -6.22 5.08 -15.93
CA GLY A 153 -6.34 6.42 -16.52
C GLY A 153 -6.40 7.56 -15.50
N ASP A 154 -7.21 8.57 -15.81
CA ASP A 154 -7.44 9.76 -14.98
C ASP A 154 -8.35 9.41 -13.80
N GLY A 155 -7.75 8.79 -12.79
CA GLY A 155 -8.40 8.50 -11.51
C GLY A 155 -7.45 8.60 -10.34
N ARG A 156 -7.97 8.31 -9.15
CA ARG A 156 -7.23 8.40 -7.89
C ARG A 156 -7.71 7.41 -6.87
N ILE A 157 -6.84 7.09 -5.91
CA ILE A 157 -7.16 6.18 -4.81
C ILE A 157 -8.24 6.81 -3.92
N ILE A 158 -9.27 6.02 -3.61
CA ILE A 158 -10.23 6.31 -2.54
C ILE A 158 -9.63 5.83 -1.23
N ALA A 159 -9.66 6.68 -0.21
CA ALA A 159 -9.10 6.40 1.10
C ALA A 159 -10.10 6.71 2.22
N TYR A 160 -10.31 5.73 3.09
CA TYR A 160 -11.07 5.89 4.31
C TYR A 160 -10.24 6.54 5.41
N PHE A 161 -10.77 7.58 6.02
CA PHE A 161 -10.24 8.19 7.23
C PHE A 161 -11.33 8.25 8.29
N GLU A 162 -11.05 7.67 9.47
CA GLU A 162 -11.97 7.74 10.60
C GLU A 162 -12.18 9.21 11.01
N LYS A 163 -13.44 9.60 11.20
CA LYS A 163 -13.78 10.92 11.73
C LYS A 163 -13.25 11.02 13.16
N ARG A 164 -12.30 11.92 13.37
CA ARG A 164 -11.83 12.32 14.70
C ARG A 164 -12.79 13.33 15.32
#